data_AF-A0A3S2UJI8-F1
#
_entry.id   AF-A0A3S2UJI8-F1
#
_cell.length_a   1.000
_cell.length_b   1.000
_cell.length_c   1.000
_cell.angle_alpha   90.00
_cell.angle_beta   90.00
_cell.angle_gamma   90.00
#
_symmetry.space_group_name_H-M   'P 1'
#
loop_
_entity.id
_entity.type
_entity.pdbx_description
1 polymer ?
#
loop_
_entity_poly.entity_id
_entity_poly.type
_entity_poly.pdbx_seq_one_letter_code
_entity_poly.pdbx_strand_id
1 'polypeptide(L)' 'MAGNDAENISQELNRLRHDINNQLSNIQLCLEELKYEVAEPSDDYRFYIDTIANSCKKIGELLQNPQQ' A
#
# COMPACT_ATOMS: atom_id res chain seq x y z
N MET A 1 -0.72 23.96 -26.57
CA MET A 1 -1.30 22.60 -26.58
C MET A 1 -0.50 21.64 -25.68
N ALA A 2 0.82 21.46 -25.87
CA ALA A 2 1.64 20.54 -25.06
C ALA A 2 1.65 20.75 -23.52
N GLY A 3 1.42 21.98 -23.03
CA GLY A 3 1.39 22.26 -21.58
C GLY A 3 0.17 21.66 -20.86
N ASN A 4 -0.93 21.46 -21.58
CA ASN A 4 -2.18 20.95 -21.01
C ASN A 4 -2.14 19.42 -20.83
N ASP A 5 -1.39 18.71 -21.69
CA ASP A 5 -1.30 17.25 -21.66
C ASP A 5 -0.40 16.77 -20.51
N ALA A 6 0.73 17.45 -20.27
CA ALA A 6 1.63 17.13 -19.16
C ALA A 6 0.96 17.35 -17.78
N GLU A 7 0.13 18.39 -17.65
CA GLU A 7 -0.61 18.68 -16.43
C GLU A 7 -1.68 17.61 -16.16
N ASN A 8 -2.42 17.19 -17.20
CA ASN A 8 -3.40 16.09 -17.09
C ASN A 8 -2.73 14.76 -16.68
N ILE A 9 -1.60 14.39 -17.31
CA ILE A 9 -0.85 13.19 -16.94
C ILE A 9 -0.42 13.24 -15.46
N SER A 10 0.06 14.38 -14.99
CA SER A 10 0.44 14.53 -13.58
C SER A 10 -0.76 14.37 -12.64
N GLN A 11 -1.94 14.87 -13.00
CA GLN A 11 -3.16 14.70 -12.20
C GLN A 11 -3.62 13.25 -12.16
N GLU A 12 -3.59 12.53 -13.28
CA GLU A 12 -3.93 11.11 -13.35
C GLU A 12 -2.99 10.26 -12.50
N LEU A 13 -1.67 10.51 -12.57
CA LEU A 13 -0.69 9.83 -11.73
C LEU A 13 -0.90 10.11 -10.24
N ASN A 14 -1.23 11.35 -9.88
CA ASN A 14 -1.54 11.70 -8.50
C ASN A 14 -2.80 10.99 -7.98
N ARG A 15 -3.84 10.86 -8.81
CA ARG A 15 -5.06 10.09 -8.47
C ARG A 15 -4.75 8.61 -8.32
N LEU A 16 -4.02 8.02 -9.27
CA LEU A 16 -3.59 6.63 -9.20
C LEU A 16 -2.78 6.35 -7.92
N ARG A 17 -1.83 7.23 -7.57
CA ARG A 17 -1.05 7.12 -6.33
C ARG A 17 -1.95 7.14 -5.10
N HIS A 18 -2.91 8.07 -5.06
CA HIS A 18 -3.87 8.17 -3.97
C HIS A 18 -4.68 6.88 -3.84
N ASP A 19 -5.22 6.35 -4.94
CA ASP A 19 -6.05 5.16 -4.93
C ASP A 19 -5.27 3.92 -4.48
N ILE A 20 -4.02 3.76 -4.92
CA ILE A 20 -3.16 2.67 -4.45
C ILE A 20 -2.86 2.83 -2.96
N ASN A 21 -2.51 4.04 -2.49
CA ASN A 21 -2.28 4.29 -1.06
C ASN A 21 -3.52 3.96 -0.21
N ASN A 22 -4.72 4.24 -0.72
CA ASN A 22 -5.97 3.89 -0.05
C ASN A 22 -6.14 2.37 0.06
N GLN A 23 -5.89 1.62 -1.03
CA GLN A 23 -5.94 0.15 -0.99
C GLN A 23 -4.91 -0.44 -0.02
N LEU A 24 -3.68 0.08 -0.02
CA LEU A 24 -2.63 -0.37 0.90
C LEU A 24 -3.00 -0.10 2.37
N SER A 25 -3.58 1.07 2.66
CA SER A 25 -4.08 1.41 3.99
C SER A 25 -5.17 0.44 4.45
N ASN A 26 -6.12 0.11 3.56
CA ASN A 26 -7.17 -0.86 3.86
C ASN A 26 -6.61 -2.26 4.12
N ILE A 27 -5.64 -2.73 3.31
CA ILE A 27 -4.99 -4.03 3.52
C ILE A 27 -4.26 -4.04 4.86
N GLN A 28 -3.50 -3.00 5.18
CA GLN A 28 -2.81 -2.89 6.46
C GLN A 28 -3.78 -2.95 7.64
N LEU A 29 -4.93 -2.25 7.56
CA LEU A 29 -5.96 -2.31 8.59
C LEU A 29 -6.49 -3.74 8.77
N CYS A 30 -6.86 -4.43 7.68
CA CYS A 30 -7.35 -5.81 7.76
C CYS A 30 -6.29 -6.77 8.33
N LEU A 31 -5.01 -6.59 8.00
CA LEU A 31 -3.94 -7.41 8.56
C LEU A 31 -3.77 -7.19 10.06
N GLU A 32 -3.90 -5.96 10.55
CA GLU A 32 -3.86 -5.66 11.98
C GLU A 32 -5.07 -6.27 12.71
N GLU A 33 -6.28 -6.17 12.17
CA GLU A 33 -7.46 -6.81 12.75
C GLU A 33 -7.33 -8.34 12.77
N LEU A 34 -6.84 -8.92 11.68
CA LEU A 34 -6.68 -10.37 11.55
C LEU A 34 -5.78 -10.97 12.64
N LYS A 35 -4.76 -10.23 13.12
CA LYS A 35 -3.88 -10.65 14.22
C LYS A 35 -4.64 -10.96 15.51
N TYR A 36 -5.81 -10.37 15.72
CA TYR A 36 -6.65 -10.56 16.90
C TYR A 36 -7.77 -11.60 16.70
N GLU A 37 -8.12 -11.92 15.44
CA GLU A 37 -9.15 -12.90 15.10
C GLU A 37 -8.68 -14.36 15.25
N VAL A 38 -7.37 -14.59 15.32
CA VAL A 38 -6.80 -15.94 15.46
C VAL A 38 -6.58 -16.26 16.93
N ALA A 39 -7.33 -17.24 17.44
CA ALA A 39 -7.30 -17.65 18.85
C ALA A 39 -5.92 -18.16 19.32
N GLU A 40 -5.21 -18.91 18.48
CA GLU A 40 -3.86 -19.42 18.75
C GLU A 40 -2.97 -19.25 17.51
N PRO A 41 -2.39 -18.04 17.30
CA PRO A 41 -1.59 -17.78 16.12
C PRO A 41 -0.26 -18.51 16.20
N SER A 42 0.02 -19.34 15.18
CA SER A 42 1.33 -19.98 15.01
C SER A 42 2.39 -18.96 14.57
N ASP A 43 3.66 -19.33 14.68
CA ASP A 43 4.75 -18.49 14.21
C ASP A 43 4.73 -18.30 12.70
N ASP A 44 4.33 -19.33 11.94
CA ASP A 44 4.13 -19.23 10.49
C ASP A 44 3.04 -18.21 10.15
N TYR A 45 1.94 -18.22 10.90
CA TYR A 45 0.86 -17.24 10.73
C TYR A 45 1.37 -15.82 10.91
N ARG A 46 2.10 -15.54 12.01
CA ARG A 46 2.68 -14.22 12.26
C ARG A 46 3.65 -13.81 11.16
N PHE A 47 4.50 -14.75 10.73
CA PHE A 47 5.45 -14.53 9.65
C PHE A 47 4.78 -14.13 8.33
N TYR A 48 3.69 -14.80 7.94
CA TYR A 48 2.97 -14.44 6.72
C TYR A 48 2.33 -13.06 6.82
N ILE A 49 1.68 -12.74 7.94
CA ILE A 49 1.07 -11.42 8.16
C ILE A 49 2.12 -10.30 8.10
N ASP A 50 3.22 -10.47 8.82
CA ASP A 50 4.29 -9.47 8.84
C ASP A 50 4.96 -9.32 7.47
N THR A 51 5.11 -10.41 6.72
CA THR A 51 5.65 -10.38 5.34
C THR A 51 4.75 -9.56 4.40
N ILE A 52 3.43 -9.75 4.49
CA ILE A 52 2.47 -8.99 3.68
C ILE A 52 2.47 -7.52 4.11
N ALA A 53 2.42 -7.24 5.42
CA ALA A 53 2.42 -5.89 5.96
C ALA A 53 3.67 -5.11 5.53
N ASN A 54 4.85 -5.73 5.64
CA ASN A 54 6.12 -5.15 5.19
C ASN A 54 6.13 -4.87 3.69
N SER A 55 5.57 -5.77 2.88
CA SER A 55 5.46 -5.57 1.43
C SER A 55 4.55 -4.39 1.09
N CYS A 56 3.39 -4.29 1.74
CA CYS A 56 2.47 -3.15 1.56
C CYS A 56 3.13 -1.82 1.94
N LYS A 57 3.86 -1.80 3.07
CA LYS A 57 4.62 -0.61 3.51
C LYS A 57 5.66 -0.20 2.47
N LYS A 58 6.44 -1.14 1.96
CA LYS A 58 7.47 -0.89 0.95
C LYS A 58 6.87 -0.35 -0.36
N ILE A 59 5.73 -0.87 -0.80
CA ILE A 59 5.02 -0.32 -1.97
C ILE A 59 4.59 1.12 -1.69
N GLY A 60 4.04 1.41 -0.50
CA GLY A 60 3.68 2.77 -0.10
C GLY A 60 4.86 3.74 -0.11
N GLU A 61 6.02 3.31 0.39
CA GLU A 61 7.26 4.10 0.38
C GLU A 61 7.75 4.38 -1.05
N LEU A 62 7.72 3.38 -1.94
CA LEU A 62 8.07 3.53 -3.36
C LEU A 62 7.13 4.49 -4.09
N LEU A 63 5.84 4.49 -3.76
CA LEU A 63 4.85 5.41 -4.33
C LEU A 63 5.04 6.85 -3.87
N GLN A 64 5.57 7.05 -2.66
CA GLN A 64 5.92 8.37 -2.14
C GLN A 64 7.25 8.87 -2.72
N ASN A 65 8.23 7.99 -2.92
CA ASN A 65 9.57 8.31 -3.43
C ASN A 65 10.00 7.38 -4.57
N PRO A 66 9.49 7.56 -5.81
CA PRO A 66 9.73 6.64 -6.92
C PRO A 66 11.16 6.59 -7.48
N GLN A 67 12.12 7.31 -6.90
CA GLN A 67 13.49 7.47 -7.43
C GLN A 67 14.58 6.68 -6.65
N GLN A 68 14.21 5.60 -5.95
CA GLN A 68 15.18 4.65 -5.39
C GLN A 68 15.52 3.52 -6.36
#